data_AF-A0A961P480-F1
#
_entry.id   AF-A0A961P480-F1
#
_cell.length_a   1.000
_cell.length_b   1.000
_cell.length_c   1.000
_cell.angle_alpha   90.00
_cell.angle_beta   90.00
_cell.angle_gamma   90.00
#
_symmetry.space_group_name_H-M   'P 1'
#
loop_
_entity.id
_entity.type
_entity.pdbx_description
1 polymer ?
#
loop_
_entity_poly.entity_id
_entity_poly.type
_entity_poly.pdbx_seq_one_letter_code
_entity_poly.pdbx_strand_id
1 'polypeptide(L)'
;MPLPDPLNPGEVLPGTGLPGTTLPGDPLGTDNPIGLEPLVPGSVVGEDVTTVEEDLVTSGTGARLRGLDKLAGTVEELTLGIGETAGLGWLQITLGDCRYPVDNPSGDAYAWLVIREEAGAAPVFEGWMIASSPGLNALDHARFDVWVLGCTGAEAAAEASPEAAAEGSDAAAGQ
;
A
#
# COMPACT_ATOMS: atom_id res chain seq x y z
N MET A 1 -28.13 6.02 31.44
CA MET A 1 -28.20 6.44 30.03
C MET A 1 -28.35 5.18 29.19
N PRO A 2 -29.57 4.84 28.73
CA PRO A 2 -29.81 3.65 27.93
C PRO A 2 -29.54 3.90 26.43
N LEU A 3 -29.01 2.90 25.73
CA LEU A 3 -28.76 2.89 24.29
C LEU A 3 -30.11 2.80 23.51
N PRO A 4 -30.27 3.47 22.36
CA PRO A 4 -31.46 3.33 21.53
C PRO A 4 -31.41 2.08 20.60
N ASP A 5 -32.57 1.44 20.45
CA ASP A 5 -32.87 0.30 19.56
C ASP A 5 -32.76 0.65 18.05
N PRO A 6 -32.52 -0.34 17.17
CA PRO A 6 -32.43 -0.13 15.74
C PRO A 6 -33.81 0.08 15.09
N LEU A 7 -33.87 1.11 14.24
CA LEU A 7 -35.05 1.52 13.46
C LEU A 7 -35.44 0.46 12.40
N ASN A 8 -36.74 0.17 12.33
CA ASN A 8 -37.39 -0.70 11.37
C ASN A 8 -37.75 0.10 10.08
N PRO A 9 -37.32 -0.31 8.88
CA PRO A 9 -37.61 0.41 7.65
C PRO A 9 -38.87 -0.16 6.96
N GLY A 10 -40.02 0.54 7.07
CA GLY A 10 -41.24 0.01 6.47
C GLY A 10 -42.47 0.92 6.39
N GLU A 11 -42.36 2.25 6.43
CA GLU A 11 -43.55 3.09 6.22
C GLU A 11 -43.29 4.19 5.18
N VAL A 12 -43.99 4.08 4.03
CA VAL A 12 -43.97 5.03 2.92
C VAL A 12 -45.36 5.62 2.77
N LEU A 13 -45.45 6.96 2.78
CA LEU A 13 -46.68 7.73 2.53
C LEU A 13 -46.86 8.00 1.02
N PRO A 14 -48.08 8.00 0.48
CA PRO A 14 -48.31 8.27 -0.94
C PRO A 14 -48.41 9.78 -1.23
N GLY A 15 -47.58 10.28 -2.16
CA GLY A 15 -47.65 11.63 -2.70
C GLY A 15 -48.49 11.70 -3.98
N THR A 16 -49.46 12.61 -4.01
CA THR A 16 -50.27 12.98 -5.18
C THR A 16 -49.47 13.74 -6.24
N GLY A 17 -49.61 13.33 -7.50
CA GLY A 17 -48.92 13.90 -8.65
C GLY A 17 -49.49 15.23 -9.17
N LEU A 18 -48.72 15.87 -10.04
CA LEU A 18 -49.10 17.02 -10.87
C LEU A 18 -48.97 16.63 -12.36
N PRO A 19 -49.92 17.01 -13.24
CA PRO A 19 -49.87 16.66 -14.66
C PRO A 19 -49.04 17.65 -15.48
N GLY A 20 -48.35 17.09 -16.48
CA GLY A 20 -47.48 17.81 -17.40
C GLY A 20 -48.20 18.57 -18.51
N THR A 21 -47.47 19.52 -19.10
CA THR A 21 -47.83 20.23 -20.32
C THR A 21 -46.95 19.74 -21.46
N THR A 22 -47.56 19.06 -22.43
CA THR A 22 -46.97 18.73 -23.73
C THR A 22 -47.12 19.91 -24.69
N LEU A 23 -46.05 20.25 -25.41
CA LEU A 23 -46.10 21.12 -26.60
C LEU A 23 -45.99 20.26 -27.88
N PRO A 24 -46.72 20.60 -28.95
CA PRO A 24 -46.75 19.81 -30.17
C PRO A 24 -45.71 20.28 -31.20
N GLY A 25 -45.03 19.31 -31.81
CA GLY A 25 -44.33 19.49 -33.08
C GLY A 25 -42.88 18.99 -33.08
N ASP A 26 -42.69 17.68 -33.16
CA ASP A 26 -41.53 17.14 -33.86
C ASP A 26 -41.95 15.87 -34.63
N PRO A 27 -41.76 15.81 -35.97
CA PRO A 27 -42.34 14.78 -36.82
C PRO A 27 -41.31 13.71 -37.18
N LEU A 28 -41.24 12.63 -36.41
CA LEU A 28 -40.61 11.39 -36.88
C LEU A 28 -41.47 10.19 -36.49
N GLY A 29 -41.86 9.45 -37.53
CA GLY A 29 -42.70 8.26 -37.43
C GLY A 29 -42.01 7.13 -36.68
N THR A 30 -42.88 6.33 -36.08
CA THR A 30 -42.76 4.92 -35.70
C THR A 30 -41.42 4.23 -36.02
N ASP A 31 -40.59 4.07 -35.01
CA ASP A 31 -40.03 2.77 -34.61
C ASP A 31 -39.45 2.91 -33.19
N ASN A 32 -40.25 2.61 -32.16
CA ASN A 32 -39.68 2.26 -30.86
C ASN A 32 -39.98 0.77 -30.62
N PRO A 33 -39.05 -0.12 -30.96
CA PRO A 33 -39.21 -1.55 -30.83
C PRO A 33 -38.91 -1.92 -29.38
N ILE A 34 -39.88 -1.76 -28.49
CA ILE A 34 -39.83 -2.42 -27.19
C ILE A 34 -41.03 -3.35 -27.15
N GLY A 35 -40.85 -4.51 -27.78
CA GLY A 35 -41.57 -5.71 -27.38
C GLY A 35 -41.27 -5.93 -25.91
N LEU A 36 -42.24 -5.64 -25.06
CA LEU A 36 -42.22 -6.02 -23.66
C LEU A 36 -42.41 -7.55 -23.59
N GLU A 37 -41.34 -8.28 -23.88
CA GLU A 37 -41.21 -9.66 -23.48
C GLU A 37 -41.03 -9.70 -21.95
N PRO A 38 -41.76 -10.54 -21.23
CA PRO A 38 -41.63 -10.62 -19.78
C PRO A 38 -40.24 -11.17 -19.43
N LEU A 39 -39.57 -10.48 -18.50
CA LEU A 39 -38.26 -10.86 -17.99
C LEU A 39 -38.29 -12.30 -17.47
N VAL A 40 -37.44 -13.15 -18.03
CA VAL A 40 -37.21 -14.51 -17.55
C VAL A 40 -36.58 -14.46 -16.14
N PRO A 41 -36.98 -15.33 -15.20
CA PRO A 41 -36.31 -15.44 -13.91
C PRO A 41 -34.88 -15.97 -14.15
N GLY A 42 -33.89 -15.12 -13.86
CA GLY A 42 -32.47 -15.42 -14.07
C GLY A 42 -31.66 -14.31 -14.76
N SER A 43 -32.26 -13.17 -15.09
CA SER A 43 -31.51 -12.03 -15.65
C SER A 43 -30.67 -11.36 -14.56
N VAL A 44 -29.41 -11.79 -14.42
CA VAL A 44 -28.39 -11.06 -13.67
C VAL A 44 -27.86 -9.92 -14.53
N VAL A 45 -28.01 -8.67 -14.06
CA VAL A 45 -27.22 -7.54 -14.57
C VAL A 45 -25.79 -7.80 -14.10
N GLY A 46 -24.86 -7.89 -15.03
CA GLY A 46 -23.47 -8.26 -14.75
C GLY A 46 -22.81 -7.27 -13.79
N GLU A 47 -22.70 -7.65 -12.53
CA GLU A 47 -21.65 -7.20 -11.64
C GLU A 47 -20.46 -8.12 -11.90
N ASP A 48 -19.45 -7.62 -12.62
CA ASP A 48 -18.16 -8.29 -12.74
C ASP A 48 -17.51 -8.28 -11.35
N VAL A 49 -17.79 -9.32 -10.57
CA VAL A 49 -17.04 -9.61 -9.35
C VAL A 49 -15.66 -10.06 -9.81
N THR A 50 -14.73 -9.11 -9.92
CA THR A 50 -13.32 -9.40 -10.14
C THR A 50 -12.86 -10.29 -8.99
N THR A 51 -12.68 -11.57 -9.29
CA THR A 51 -12.18 -12.55 -8.32
C THR A 51 -10.76 -12.14 -7.98
N VAL A 52 -10.50 -11.79 -6.71
CA VAL A 52 -9.14 -11.50 -6.24
C VAL A 52 -8.43 -12.85 -6.15
N GLU A 53 -7.46 -13.10 -7.04
CA GLU A 53 -6.60 -14.28 -6.90
C GLU A 53 -5.75 -14.12 -5.65
N GLU A 54 -5.86 -15.09 -4.74
CA GLU A 54 -5.05 -15.14 -3.52
C GLU A 54 -3.65 -15.63 -3.90
N ASP A 55 -2.74 -14.69 -4.12
CA ASP A 55 -1.35 -15.00 -4.43
C ASP A 55 -0.66 -15.76 -3.30
N LEU A 56 0.16 -16.77 -3.64
CA LEU A 56 0.96 -17.50 -2.68
C LEU A 56 2.11 -16.62 -2.18
N VAL A 57 1.98 -16.12 -0.95
CA VAL A 57 2.99 -15.27 -0.31
C VAL A 57 4.08 -16.12 0.35
N THR A 58 5.34 -15.80 0.05
CA THR A 58 6.54 -16.40 0.63
C THR A 58 7.35 -15.36 1.40
N SER A 59 8.08 -15.78 2.44
CA SER A 59 9.03 -14.92 3.15
C SER A 59 10.41 -14.90 2.47
N GLY A 60 10.97 -13.69 2.32
CA GLY A 60 12.34 -13.48 1.88
C GLY A 60 13.34 -13.58 3.03
N THR A 61 14.62 -13.63 2.68
CA THR A 61 15.75 -13.59 3.62
C THR A 61 16.22 -12.17 3.92
N GLY A 62 15.73 -11.18 3.16
CA GLY A 62 16.02 -9.78 3.37
C GLY A 62 15.15 -8.87 2.50
N ALA A 63 15.51 -7.59 2.44
CA ALA A 63 14.84 -6.56 1.65
C ALA A 63 15.86 -5.60 1.05
N ARG A 64 15.52 -5.09 -0.13
CA ARG A 64 16.15 -3.91 -0.73
C ARG A 64 15.27 -2.70 -0.46
N LEU A 65 15.87 -1.68 0.12
CA LEU A 65 15.24 -0.41 0.48
C LEU A 65 15.98 0.72 -0.22
N ARG A 66 15.31 1.85 -0.38
CA ARG A 66 15.92 3.08 -0.86
C ARG A 66 15.61 4.21 0.11
N GLY A 67 16.67 4.94 0.48
CA GLY A 67 16.62 6.12 1.32
C GLY A 67 16.85 7.38 0.49
N LEU A 68 16.13 8.45 0.81
CA LEU A 68 16.32 9.78 0.25
C LEU A 68 16.55 10.78 1.37
N ASP A 69 17.65 11.52 1.32
CA ASP A 69 17.81 12.76 2.08
C ASP A 69 17.18 13.92 1.29
N LYS A 70 16.01 14.39 1.72
CA LYS A 70 15.25 15.47 1.07
C LYS A 70 16.01 16.80 1.07
N LEU A 71 16.93 17.01 2.01
CA LEU A 71 17.70 18.26 2.11
C LEU A 71 18.95 18.21 1.22
N ALA A 72 19.63 17.06 1.16
CA ALA A 72 20.82 16.90 0.31
C ALA A 72 20.48 16.52 -1.14
N GLY A 73 19.29 15.96 -1.37
CA GLY A 73 18.89 15.40 -2.67
C GLY A 73 19.60 14.09 -3.01
N THR A 74 20.23 13.45 -2.02
CA THR A 74 21.00 12.20 -2.21
C THR A 74 20.11 10.99 -1.97
N VAL A 75 20.23 10.01 -2.86
CA VAL A 75 19.51 8.74 -2.79
C VAL A 75 20.51 7.62 -2.57
N GLU A 76 20.25 6.78 -1.58
CA GLU A 76 21.08 5.63 -1.22
C GLU A 76 20.23 4.36 -1.25
N GLU A 77 20.84 3.25 -1.66
CA GLU A 77 20.18 1.95 -1.65
C GLU A 77 20.75 1.10 -0.53
N LEU A 78 19.86 0.52 0.28
CA LEU A 78 20.20 -0.26 1.45
C LEU A 78 19.70 -1.68 1.22
N THR A 79 20.54 -2.66 1.47
CA THR A 79 20.12 -4.07 1.51
C THR A 79 20.29 -4.57 2.92
N LEU A 80 19.23 -5.14 3.48
CA LEU A 80 19.23 -5.66 4.84
C LEU A 80 18.72 -7.11 4.83
N GLY A 81 19.36 -7.97 5.61
CA GLY A 81 18.80 -9.24 6.03
C GLY A 81 17.74 -9.09 7.12
N ILE A 82 16.92 -10.12 7.31
CA ILE A 82 15.95 -10.15 8.41
C ILE A 82 16.67 -10.01 9.77
N GLY A 83 16.26 -9.03 10.57
CA GLY A 83 16.85 -8.70 11.87
C GLY A 83 18.05 -7.75 11.80
N GLU A 84 18.54 -7.41 10.59
CA GLU A 84 19.65 -6.47 10.43
C GLU A 84 19.17 -5.01 10.55
N THR A 85 20.11 -4.14 10.88
CA THR A 85 19.89 -2.69 10.97
C THR A 85 20.91 -1.97 10.11
N ALA A 86 20.42 -1.08 9.25
CA ALA A 86 21.24 -0.19 8.43
C ALA A 86 21.07 1.27 8.87
N GLY A 87 22.11 2.07 8.65
CA GLY A 87 22.08 3.50 8.89
C GLY A 87 21.73 4.29 7.63
N LEU A 88 20.94 5.34 7.76
CA LEU A 88 20.77 6.38 6.74
C LEU A 88 20.92 7.75 7.40
N GLY A 89 22.10 8.36 7.26
CA GLY A 89 22.46 9.53 8.06
C GLY A 89 22.43 9.20 9.56
N TRP A 90 21.47 9.78 10.29
CA TRP A 90 21.23 9.46 11.70
C TRP A 90 20.11 8.43 11.93
N LEU A 91 19.33 8.08 10.90
CA LEU A 91 18.29 7.06 11.06
C LEU A 91 18.90 5.67 11.20
N GLN A 92 18.30 4.86 12.08
CA GLN A 92 18.51 3.43 12.18
C GLN A 92 17.28 2.72 11.65
N ILE A 93 17.46 1.93 10.59
CA ILE A 93 16.40 1.22 9.88
C ILE A 93 16.61 -0.27 10.14
N THR A 94 15.69 -0.90 10.87
CA THR A 94 15.73 -2.33 11.17
C THR A 94 14.69 -3.07 10.34
N LEU A 95 15.10 -4.15 9.67
CA LEU A 95 14.20 -5.04 8.94
C LEU A 95 13.69 -6.15 9.87
N GLY A 96 12.37 -6.26 10.04
CA GLY A 96 11.75 -7.30 10.87
C GLY A 96 11.29 -8.53 10.10
N ASP A 97 10.64 -8.33 8.96
CA ASP A 97 10.14 -9.41 8.09
C ASP A 97 10.01 -8.86 6.66
N CYS A 98 10.08 -9.73 5.66
CA CYS A 98 9.85 -9.38 4.26
C CYS A 98 9.10 -10.51 3.58
N ARG A 99 7.97 -10.19 2.97
CA ARG A 99 7.06 -11.14 2.32
C ARG A 99 6.74 -10.69 0.91
N TYR A 100 6.64 -11.61 -0.02
CA TYR A 100 6.34 -11.31 -1.41
C TYR A 100 5.57 -12.46 -2.06
N PRO A 101 4.66 -12.18 -3.00
CA PRO A 101 4.04 -13.23 -3.81
C PRO A 101 5.08 -13.80 -4.77
N VAL A 102 5.11 -15.13 -4.88
CA VAL A 102 6.13 -15.83 -5.69
C VAL A 102 6.12 -15.40 -7.15
N ASP A 103 4.95 -15.01 -7.67
CA ASP A 103 4.77 -14.59 -9.06
C ASP A 103 5.21 -13.14 -9.31
N ASN A 104 5.34 -12.32 -8.26
CA ASN A 104 5.75 -10.91 -8.36
C ASN A 104 6.59 -10.43 -7.16
N PRO A 105 7.87 -10.85 -7.06
CA PRO A 105 8.72 -10.55 -5.91
C PRO A 105 9.05 -9.08 -5.69
N SER A 106 8.88 -8.24 -6.72
CA SER A 106 9.25 -6.82 -6.67
C SER A 106 8.03 -5.89 -6.62
N GLY A 107 6.92 -6.23 -7.28
CA GLY A 107 5.76 -5.34 -7.33
C GLY A 107 4.97 -5.38 -6.03
N ASP A 108 4.76 -6.54 -5.43
CA ASP A 108 3.88 -6.67 -4.26
C ASP A 108 4.64 -7.20 -3.04
N ALA A 109 5.89 -6.77 -2.88
CA ALA A 109 6.64 -7.03 -1.66
C ALA A 109 6.13 -6.17 -0.49
N TYR A 110 6.03 -6.80 0.68
CA TYR A 110 5.65 -6.22 1.96
C TYR A 110 6.83 -6.39 2.91
N ALA A 111 7.37 -5.30 3.46
CA ALA A 111 8.41 -5.38 4.47
C ALA A 111 7.93 -4.75 5.78
N TRP A 112 8.16 -5.43 6.90
CA TRP A 112 7.99 -4.86 8.23
C TRP A 112 9.28 -4.13 8.61
N LEU A 113 9.17 -2.82 8.80
CA LEU A 113 10.31 -1.97 9.15
C LEU A 113 10.09 -1.30 10.50
N VAL A 114 11.18 -1.12 11.24
CA VAL A 114 11.21 -0.30 12.44
C VAL A 114 12.32 0.73 12.27
N ILE A 115 11.96 2.01 12.25
CA ILE A 115 12.90 3.12 11.99
C ILE A 115 12.96 4.01 13.22
N ARG A 116 14.18 4.35 13.65
CA ARG A 116 14.47 5.19 14.82
C ARG A 116 15.45 6.31 14.43
N GLU A 117 15.37 7.46 15.08
CA GLU A 117 16.36 8.54 14.92
C GLU A 117 17.64 8.32 15.73
N GLU A 118 17.55 7.55 16.81
CA GLU A 118 18.69 7.21 17.67
C GLU A 118 18.47 5.82 18.27
N ALA A 119 19.56 5.11 18.57
CA ALA A 119 19.49 3.84 19.28
C ALA A 119 18.76 4.01 20.62
N GLY A 120 17.68 3.24 20.82
CA GLY A 120 16.90 3.28 22.06
C GLY A 120 15.81 4.36 22.12
N ALA A 121 15.71 5.23 21.12
CA ALA A 121 14.57 6.14 20.98
C ALA A 121 13.30 5.38 20.58
N ALA A 122 12.14 6.01 20.80
CA ALA A 122 10.88 5.52 20.24
C ALA A 122 10.97 5.48 18.70
N PRO A 123 10.39 4.47 18.04
CA PRO A 123 10.38 4.40 16.59
C PRO A 123 9.57 5.56 16.00
N VAL A 124 10.14 6.23 15.00
CA VAL A 124 9.43 7.21 14.16
C VAL A 124 8.54 6.54 13.14
N PHE A 125 8.85 5.27 12.81
CA PHE A 125 8.03 4.41 11.98
C PHE A 125 8.13 2.98 12.47
N GLU A 126 6.99 2.30 12.57
CA GLU A 126 6.89 0.88 12.85
C GLU A 126 5.67 0.32 12.13
N GLY A 127 5.90 -0.53 11.13
CA GLY A 127 4.80 -1.08 10.35
C GLY A 127 5.21 -1.79 9.07
N TRP A 128 4.19 -2.29 8.37
CA TRP A 128 4.31 -2.86 7.03
C TRP A 128 4.34 -1.75 5.99
N MET A 129 5.31 -1.83 5.08
CA MET A 129 5.44 -0.98 3.91
C MET A 129 5.37 -1.82 2.63
N ILE A 130 4.70 -1.30 1.61
CA ILE A 130 4.42 -1.99 0.35
C ILE A 130 5.28 -1.40 -0.76
N ALA A 131 6.00 -2.23 -1.50
CA ALA A 131 6.88 -1.78 -2.58
C ALA A 131 6.13 -1.07 -3.73
N SER A 132 4.97 -1.59 -4.17
CA SER A 132 4.12 -0.94 -5.18
C SER A 132 3.45 0.34 -4.70
N SER A 133 3.22 0.46 -3.40
CA SER A 133 2.46 1.58 -2.81
C SER A 133 3.07 2.10 -1.50
N PRO A 134 4.29 2.67 -1.51
CA PRO A 134 4.94 3.14 -0.29
C PRO A 134 4.13 4.24 0.43
N GLY A 135 3.36 5.01 -0.32
CA GLY A 135 2.50 6.09 0.20
C GLY A 135 1.35 5.62 1.11
N LEU A 136 1.00 4.33 1.12
CA LEU A 136 -0.06 3.80 2.00
C LEU A 136 0.39 3.71 3.46
N ASN A 137 1.69 3.56 3.69
CA ASN A 137 2.28 3.54 5.02
C ASN A 137 3.70 4.13 4.92
N ALA A 138 3.74 5.43 4.67
CA ALA A 138 4.99 6.15 4.44
C ALA A 138 5.69 6.53 5.75
N LEU A 139 7.01 6.67 5.69
CA LEU A 139 7.79 7.27 6.78
C LEU A 139 7.50 8.77 6.85
N ASP A 140 6.91 9.22 7.96
CA ASP A 140 6.70 10.65 8.23
C ASP A 140 7.90 11.26 8.94
N HIS A 141 8.94 11.60 8.18
CA HIS A 141 10.14 12.24 8.69
C HIS A 141 10.51 13.50 7.88
N ALA A 142 10.96 14.55 8.58
CA ALA A 142 11.19 15.88 7.99
C ALA A 142 12.33 15.89 6.95
N ARG A 143 13.43 15.19 7.24
CA ARG A 143 14.62 15.12 6.36
C ARG A 143 14.65 13.90 5.45
N PHE A 144 14.45 12.71 5.99
CA PHE A 144 14.57 11.47 5.23
C PHE A 144 13.23 10.93 4.74
N ASP A 145 13.30 10.16 3.67
CA ASP A 145 12.24 9.28 3.19
C ASP A 145 12.85 7.88 2.97
N VAL A 146 12.11 6.83 3.27
CA VAL A 146 12.57 5.44 3.09
C VAL A 146 11.42 4.65 2.49
N TRP A 147 11.71 3.92 1.42
CA TRP A 147 10.75 3.02 0.79
C TRP A 147 11.33 1.67 0.41
N VAL A 148 10.48 0.66 0.37
CA VAL A 148 10.82 -0.71 -0.03
C VAL A 148 10.88 -0.80 -1.55
N LEU A 149 11.90 -1.47 -2.08
CA LEU A 149 12.02 -1.80 -3.50
C LEU A 149 11.61 -3.25 -3.81
N GLY A 150 11.81 -4.16 -2.86
CA GLY A 150 11.49 -5.58 -3.01
C GLY A 150 12.13 -6.44 -1.92
N CYS A 151 11.66 -7.68 -1.79
CA CYS A 151 12.32 -8.66 -0.92
C CYS A 151 13.48 -9.33 -1.63
N THR A 152 14.53 -9.65 -0.88
CA THR A 152 15.58 -10.54 -1.36
C THR A 152 15.26 -11.97 -0.92
N GLY A 153 15.27 -12.89 -1.87
CA GLY A 153 15.37 -14.31 -1.57
C GLY A 153 16.81 -14.70 -1.26
N ALA A 154 17.05 -16.00 -1.03
CA ALA A 154 18.40 -16.53 -0.81
C ALA A 154 19.41 -16.13 -1.92
N GLU A 155 18.93 -15.79 -3.13
CA GLU A 155 19.77 -15.41 -4.27
C GLU A 155 20.18 -13.91 -4.32
N ALA A 156 19.44 -13.00 -3.66
CA ALA A 156 19.58 -11.55 -3.91
C ALA A 156 20.40 -10.78 -2.84
N ALA A 157 20.87 -11.44 -1.79
CA ALA A 157 21.78 -10.85 -0.79
C ALA A 157 23.22 -10.64 -1.33
N ALA A 158 23.54 -11.15 -2.53
CA ALA A 158 24.88 -11.10 -3.10
C ALA A 158 25.23 -9.79 -3.83
N GLU A 159 24.25 -8.96 -4.21
CA GLU A 159 24.46 -7.72 -4.97
C GLU A 159 24.52 -6.47 -4.06
N ALA A 160 24.50 -6.67 -2.74
CA ALA A 160 24.63 -5.60 -1.74
C ALA A 160 26.10 -5.20 -1.59
N SER A 161 26.45 -4.03 -2.12
CA SER A 161 27.81 -3.46 -2.03
C SER A 161 28.25 -3.32 -0.56
N PRO A 162 29.31 -4.01 -0.11
CA PRO A 162 29.79 -3.94 1.27
C PRO A 162 30.71 -2.73 1.42
N GLU A 163 30.17 -1.54 1.70
CA GLU A 163 31.01 -0.38 2.04
C GLU A 163 30.34 0.53 3.08
N ALA A 164 30.15 0.03 4.31
CA ALA A 164 29.96 0.87 5.50
C ALA A 164 30.24 0.11 6.81
N ALA A 165 31.40 -0.56 6.89
CA ALA A 165 31.93 -1.05 8.17
C ALA A 165 33.41 -0.71 8.26
N ALA A 166 33.72 0.59 8.40
CA ALA A 166 35.03 1.06 8.79
C ALA A 166 34.96 2.50 9.30
N GLU A 167 34.39 2.72 10.49
CA GLU A 167 34.72 3.92 11.26
C GLU A 167 35.97 3.66 12.08
N GLY A 168 36.98 4.50 11.85
CA GLY A 168 38.32 4.38 12.39
C GLY A 168 38.39 4.54 13.90
N SER A 169 39.20 3.68 14.51
CA SER A 169 39.72 3.85 15.86
C SER A 169 41.22 4.03 15.77
N ASP A 170 41.69 5.26 15.51
CA ASP A 170 43.00 5.69 15.99
C ASP A 170 42.95 7.17 16.39
N ALA A 171 42.72 7.38 17.69
CA ALA A 171 43.05 8.62 18.36
C ALA A 171 43.50 8.32 19.80
N ALA A 172 44.82 8.47 19.99
CA ALA A 172 45.53 8.90 21.19
C ALA A 172 45.83 7.92 22.35
N ALA A 173 47.10 7.51 22.42
CA ALA A 173 47.97 7.59 23.61
C ALA A 173 49.43 7.43 23.11
N GLY A 174 50.29 8.45 23.06
CA GLY A 174 50.82 9.18 24.20
C GLY A 174 52.29 8.76 24.40
N GLN A 175 53.25 9.60 24.01
CA GLN A 175 54.61 9.70 24.55
C GLN A 175 55.30 10.95 24.00
#